data_AF-A0A0Q1CIJ4-F1
#
_entry.id   AF-A0A0Q1CIJ4-F1
#
_cell.length_a   1.000
_cell.length_b   1.000
_cell.length_c   1.000
_cell.angle_alpha   90.00
_cell.angle_beta   90.00
_cell.angle_gamma   90.00
#
_symmetry.space_group_name_H-M   'P 1'
#
loop_
_entity.id
_entity.type
_entity.pdbx_description
1 polymer ?
#
loop_
_entity_poly.entity_id
_entity_poly.type
_entity_poly.pdbx_seq_one_letter_code
_entity_poly.pdbx_strand_id
1 'polypeptide(L)'
;MLLGNALVVGAVDTDGWDTSAPVDYTQVLLAGTGCRFHVEFQAPSGGRRRLLSGVEWAEVFTAYTEGLQLVEAFPGVEVRVVPVP
;
A
#
# COMPACT_ATOMS: atom_id res chain seq x y z
N MET A 1 3.31 16.14 13.44
CA MET A 1 2.06 15.84 12.72
C MET A 1 2.34 15.98 11.25
N LEU A 2 2.47 14.87 10.53
CA LEU A 2 2.62 14.86 9.07
C LEU A 2 1.24 14.57 8.49
N LEU A 3 0.57 15.61 7.96
CA LEU A 3 -0.51 15.44 6.99
C LEU A 3 0.15 15.42 5.61
N GLY A 4 0.09 14.28 4.93
CA GLY A 4 0.46 14.17 3.53
C GLY A 4 -0.76 13.79 2.73
N ASN A 5 -1.29 14.71 1.94
CA ASN A 5 -2.10 14.33 0.79
C ASN A 5 -1.13 13.70 -0.21
N ALA A 6 -1.12 12.37 -0.31
CA ALA A 6 -0.39 11.70 -1.37
C ALA A 6 -1.12 11.99 -2.69
N LEU A 7 -0.71 13.05 -3.39
CA LEU A 7 -1.09 13.28 -4.78
C LEU A 7 -0.14 12.46 -5.65
N VAL A 8 -0.68 11.52 -6.41
CA VAL A 8 0.01 11.01 -7.59
C VAL A 8 0.05 12.18 -8.58
N VAL A 9 1.25 12.58 -8.98
CA VAL A 9 1.46 13.67 -9.95
C VAL A 9 2.23 13.09 -11.12
N GLY A 10 1.52 12.80 -12.19
CA GLY A 10 2.10 12.39 -13.47
C GLY A 10 1.45 13.02 -14.67
N ALA A 11 2.16 12.87 -15.79
CA ALA A 11 1.58 13.14 -17.08
C ALA A 11 0.42 12.17 -17.30
N VAL A 12 -0.75 12.76 -17.49
CA VAL A 12 -1.95 12.06 -17.91
C VAL A 12 -1.71 11.54 -19.34
N ASP A 13 -1.98 10.27 -19.59
CA ASP A 13 -1.93 9.71 -20.93
C ASP A 13 -3.13 10.16 -21.79
N THR A 14 -3.18 9.68 -23.03
CA THR A 14 -4.25 10.05 -23.98
C THR A 14 -5.64 9.61 -23.55
N ASP A 15 -5.75 8.68 -22.61
CA ASP A 15 -7.00 8.13 -22.09
C ASP A 15 -7.38 8.73 -20.73
N GLY A 16 -6.64 9.72 -20.24
CA GLY A 16 -6.94 10.40 -18.99
C GLY A 16 -6.32 9.72 -17.75
N TRP A 17 -5.43 8.75 -17.92
CA TRP A 17 -4.83 8.00 -16.80
C TRP A 17 -3.47 8.57 -16.42
N ASP A 18 -3.25 8.75 -15.12
CA ASP A 18 -1.93 9.09 -14.60
C ASP A 18 -1.01 7.84 -14.69
N THR A 19 0.04 7.94 -15.50
CA THR A 19 1.02 6.86 -15.72
C THR A 19 2.31 7.01 -14.91
N SER A 20 2.41 8.03 -14.05
CA SER A 20 3.61 8.24 -13.22
C SER A 20 3.75 7.29 -12.05
N ALA A 21 2.67 6.62 -11.68
CA ALA A 21 2.68 5.58 -10.67
C ALA A 21 3.03 4.22 -11.31
N PRO A 22 3.96 3.44 -10.73
CA PRO A 22 4.14 2.04 -11.09
C PRO A 22 2.79 1.31 -11.05
N VAL A 23 2.54 0.40 -12.01
CA VAL A 23 1.24 -0.29 -12.16
C VAL A 23 0.73 -0.93 -10.86
N ASP A 24 1.63 -1.49 -10.06
CA ASP A 24 1.34 -2.07 -8.75
C ASP A 24 0.76 -1.05 -7.76
N TYR A 25 1.14 0.22 -7.89
CA TYR A 25 0.71 1.32 -7.03
C TYR A 25 -0.64 1.88 -7.50
N THR A 26 -0.83 2.01 -8.82
CA THR A 26 -2.09 2.45 -9.40
C THR A 26 -3.20 1.44 -9.14
N GLN A 27 -2.93 0.14 -9.21
CA GLN A 27 -3.91 -0.91 -8.88
C GLN A 27 -4.40 -0.85 -7.43
N VAL A 28 -3.51 -0.49 -6.49
CA VAL A 28 -3.84 -0.37 -5.08
C VAL A 28 -4.66 0.89 -4.79
N LEU A 29 -4.29 2.02 -5.40
CA LEU A 29 -4.98 3.31 -5.23
C LEU A 29 -6.32 3.38 -5.96
N LEU A 30 -6.44 2.69 -7.09
CA LEU A 30 -7.63 2.64 -7.94
C LEU A 30 -8.42 1.35 -7.74
N ALA A 31 -8.05 0.54 -6.74
CA ALA A 31 -8.82 -0.63 -6.36
C ALA A 31 -10.27 -0.19 -6.13
N GLY A 32 -11.20 -0.78 -6.89
CA GLY A 32 -12.59 -0.35 -6.90
C GLY A 32 -13.24 -0.41 -5.51
N THR A 33 -14.32 0.36 -5.34
CA THR A 33 -15.15 0.29 -4.12
C THR A 33 -15.53 -1.15 -3.79
N GLY A 34 -15.23 -1.59 -2.56
CA GLY A 34 -15.47 -2.96 -2.09
C GLY A 34 -14.25 -3.87 -2.11
N CYS A 35 -13.10 -3.40 -2.61
CA CYS A 35 -11.83 -4.13 -2.49
C CYS A 35 -11.37 -4.19 -1.03
N ARG A 36 -10.80 -5.33 -0.64
CA ARG A 36 -10.16 -5.50 0.68
C ARG A 36 -8.66 -5.43 0.48
N PHE A 37 -7.92 -5.16 1.54
CA PHE A 37 -6.46 -5.06 1.48
C PHE A 37 -5.81 -5.92 2.55
N HIS A 38 -4.67 -6.51 2.23
CA HIS A 38 -3.73 -7.07 3.21
C HIS A 38 -2.46 -6.22 3.28
N VAL A 39 -1.70 -6.45 4.35
CA VAL A 39 -0.37 -5.87 4.54
C VAL A 39 0.67 -6.98 4.51
N GLU A 40 1.70 -6.77 3.69
CA GLU A 40 2.92 -7.56 3.63
C GLU A 40 4.07 -6.83 4.30
N PHE A 41 4.93 -7.60 4.98
CA PHE A 41 6.10 -7.12 5.68
C PHE A 41 7.37 -7.77 5.14
N GLN A 42 8.45 -6.99 5.05
CA GLN A 42 9.76 -7.50 4.69
C GLN A 42 10.82 -7.06 5.70
N ALA A 43 11.62 -8.01 6.18
CA ALA A 43 12.71 -7.72 7.10
C ALA A 43 13.81 -6.87 6.43
N PRO A 44 14.53 -6.03 7.20
CA PRO A 44 15.60 -5.19 6.67
C PRO A 44 16.75 -5.98 6.02
N SER A 45 16.98 -7.21 6.48
CA SER A 45 17.96 -8.14 5.88
C SER A 45 17.55 -8.65 4.49
N GLY A 46 16.41 -8.20 3.96
CA GLY A 46 15.77 -8.75 2.79
C GLY A 46 15.06 -10.08 3.10
N GLY A 47 14.57 -10.72 2.03
CA GLY A 47 13.90 -12.02 2.11
C GLY A 47 12.46 -11.99 1.60
N ARG A 48 11.73 -13.08 1.86
CA ARG A 48 10.35 -13.25 1.40
C ARG A 48 9.41 -12.35 2.20
N ARG A 49 8.57 -11.59 1.49
CA ARG A 49 7.44 -10.86 2.09
C ARG A 49 6.48 -11.80 2.82
N ARG A 50 6.07 -11.40 4.02
CA ARG A 50 5.15 -12.17 4.87
C ARG A 50 3.87 -11.39 5.06
N LEU A 51 2.74 -12.07 4.87
CA LEU A 51 1.41 -11.54 5.11
C LEU A 51 1.02 -11.77 6.57
N LEU A 52 0.30 -10.84 7.17
CA LEU A 52 -0.44 -11.10 8.40
C LEU A 52 -1.75 -11.83 8.05
N SER A 53 -1.77 -13.14 8.21
CA SER A 53 -2.94 -13.96 7.90
C SER A 53 -4.16 -13.57 8.75
N GLY A 54 -5.33 -13.48 8.11
CA GLY A 54 -6.61 -13.25 8.79
C GLY A 54 -6.92 -11.79 9.14
N VAL A 55 -6.07 -10.85 8.71
CA VAL A 55 -6.34 -9.41 8.87
C VAL A 55 -6.48 -8.76 7.50
N GLU A 56 -7.60 -8.07 7.33
CA GLU A 56 -7.96 -7.35 6.12
C GLU A 56 -8.55 -6.00 6.45
N TRP A 57 -8.26 -5.02 5.60
CA TRP A 57 -8.77 -3.66 5.73
C TRP A 57 -9.71 -3.33 4.57
N ALA A 58 -10.70 -2.47 4.83
CA ALA A 58 -11.60 -1.97 3.80
C ALA A 58 -10.99 -0.81 3.01
N GLU A 59 -10.01 -0.12 3.61
CA GLU A 59 -9.44 1.11 3.08
C GLU A 59 -7.91 1.01 3.02
N VAL A 60 -7.35 1.36 1.87
CA VAL A 60 -5.90 1.25 1.59
C VAL A 60 -5.05 2.05 2.58
N PHE A 61 -5.46 3.29 2.88
CA PHE A 61 -4.70 4.17 3.77
C PHE A 61 -4.73 3.69 5.23
N THR A 62 -5.87 3.13 5.66
CA THR A 62 -6.00 2.49 6.97
C THR A 62 -5.08 1.27 7.06
N ALA A 63 -5.08 0.41 6.02
CA ALA A 63 -4.20 -0.74 5.94
C ALA A 63 -2.72 -0.33 6.07
N TYR A 64 -2.31 0.71 5.34
CA TYR A 64 -0.93 1.20 5.38
C TYR A 64 -0.56 1.76 6.76
N THR A 65 -1.42 2.59 7.34
CA THR A 65 -1.15 3.25 8.62
C THR A 65 -1.07 2.23 9.76
N GLU A 66 -2.03 1.29 9.83
CA GLU A 66 -2.01 0.23 10.83
C GLU A 66 -0.83 -0.73 10.60
N GLY A 67 -0.50 -1.02 9.33
CA GLY A 67 0.71 -1.76 8.97
C GLY A 67 1.98 -1.14 9.52
N LEU A 68 2.15 0.17 9.38
CA LEU A 68 3.30 0.90 9.94
C LEU A 68 3.32 0.86 11.47
N GLN A 69 2.16 1.00 12.13
CA GLN A 69 2.05 0.93 13.58
C GLN A 69 2.47 -0.45 14.12
N LEU A 70 2.09 -1.53 13.43
CA LEU A 70 2.48 -2.90 13.82
C LEU A 70 3.99 -3.12 13.83
N VAL A 71 4.73 -2.38 13.00
CA VAL A 71 6.19 -2.52 12.89
C VAL A 71 6.97 -1.34 13.48
N GLU A 72 6.31 -0.45 14.21
CA GLU A 72 6.93 0.76 14.79
C GLU A 72 8.16 0.43 15.65
N ALA A 73 8.11 -0.70 16.39
CA ALA A 73 9.22 -1.17 17.22
C ALA A 73 10.35 -1.88 16.44
N PHE A 74 10.20 -2.09 15.13
CA PHE A 74 11.10 -2.88 14.29
C PHE A 74 11.69 -2.02 13.16
N PRO A 75 12.77 -1.25 13.43
CA PRO A 75 13.34 -0.34 12.46
C PRO A 75 13.84 -1.08 11.21
N GLY A 76 13.53 -0.53 10.04
CA GLY A 76 13.95 -1.05 8.74
C GLY A 76 13.07 -2.16 8.16
N VAL A 77 11.96 -2.52 8.83
CA VAL A 77 10.93 -3.37 8.23
C VAL A 77 10.17 -2.57 7.18
N GLU A 78 10.09 -3.09 5.96
CA GLU A 78 9.30 -2.49 4.89
C GLU A 78 7.85 -2.99 4.96
N VAL A 79 6.91 -2.10 4.65
CA VAL A 79 5.47 -2.34 4.63
C VAL A 79 4.94 -2.15 3.22
N ARG A 80 4.20 -3.12 2.71
CA ARG A 80 3.50 -3.05 1.41
C ARG A 80 2.02 -3.40 1.60
N VAL A 81 1.13 -2.58 1.06
CA VAL A 81 -0.30 -2.92 0.97
C VAL A 81 -0.56 -3.62 -0.35
N VAL A 82 -1.34 -4.70 -0.32
CA VAL A 82 -1.74 -5.47 -1.50
C VAL A 82 -3.26 -5.67 -1.49
N PRO A 83 -3.95 -5.60 -2.65
CA PRO A 83 -5.38 -5.86 -2.71
C PRO A 83 -5.64 -7.36 -2.51
N VAL A 84 -6.78 -7.67 -1.88
CA VAL A 84 -7.32 -9.02 -1.81
C VAL A 84 -8.23 -9.23 -3.03
N PRO A 85 -8.00 -10.28 -3.83
CA PRO A 85 -8.87 -10.63 -4.95
C PRO A 85 -10.33 -10.88 -4.56
#